data_AF-A0A0R2LHY2-F1
#
_entry.id   AF-A0A0R2LHY2-F1
#
_cell.length_a   1.000
_cell.length_b   1.000
_cell.length_c   1.000
_cell.angle_alpha   90.00
_cell.angle_beta   90.00
_cell.angle_gamma   90.00
#
_symmetry.space_group_name_H-M   'P 1'
#
loop_
_entity.id
_entity.type
_entity.pdbx_description
1 polymer ?
#
loop_
_entity_poly.entity_id
_entity_poly.type
_entity_poly.pdbx_seq_one_letter_code
_entity_poly.pdbx_strand_id
1 'polypeptide(L)'
;MLFSIIVFGLTADSLLGIGSIRKYNLLLIGMFFLALFSTMNLYRNDSQQNKYLKQRVNNYWLDALSQLLVALIVNIFSGILIFVFSLILNQNVLLDVTGITTLISVGMLASGIATLFKTQWYRHSSVGQVGVLIFTYLAFSGSVISLLNDVEFIMPPLSKIIMTLRRKGEITALLPVAGQTFLYALILFLISSFIYKEKKKVK
;
A
#
# COMPACT_ATOMS: atom_id res chain seq x y z
N MET A 1 1.64 -10.25 -11.57
CA MET A 1 2.13 -8.91 -11.19
C MET A 1 3.34 -8.96 -10.27
N LEU A 2 3.28 -9.64 -9.11
CA LEU A 2 4.46 -9.83 -8.24
C LEU A 2 5.67 -10.40 -8.99
N PHE A 3 5.47 -11.48 -9.75
CA PHE A 3 6.51 -12.07 -10.58
C PHE A 3 7.12 -11.07 -11.58
N SER A 4 6.29 -10.25 -12.24
CA SER A 4 6.76 -9.21 -13.17
C SER A 4 7.62 -8.16 -12.48
N ILE A 5 7.28 -7.77 -11.24
CA ILE A 5 8.07 -6.83 -10.44
C ILE A 5 9.39 -7.46 -10.00
N ILE A 6 9.38 -8.75 -9.65
CA ILE A 6 10.60 -9.52 -9.32
C ILE A 6 11.54 -9.59 -10.53
N VAL A 7 11.01 -9.97 -11.70
CA VAL A 7 11.79 -9.98 -12.95
C VAL A 7 12.37 -8.59 -13.22
N PHE A 8 11.55 -7.54 -13.11
CA PHE A 8 12.04 -6.16 -13.24
C PHE A 8 13.15 -5.85 -12.23
N GLY A 9 13.00 -6.21 -10.96
CA GLY A 9 14.01 -6.01 -9.92
C GLY A 9 15.36 -6.66 -10.26
N LEU A 10 15.33 -7.85 -10.86
CA LEU A 10 16.52 -8.60 -11.28
C LEU A 10 17.17 -8.02 -12.54
N THR A 11 16.38 -7.56 -13.51
CA THR A 11 16.89 -7.19 -14.84
C THR A 11 17.00 -5.69 -15.09
N ALA A 12 16.48 -4.84 -14.21
CA ALA A 12 16.40 -3.40 -14.48
C ALA A 12 17.78 -2.73 -14.66
N ASP A 13 18.79 -3.17 -13.90
CA ASP A 13 20.14 -2.60 -14.00
C ASP A 13 20.75 -2.89 -15.37
N SER A 14 20.59 -4.13 -15.87
CA SER A 14 21.13 -4.55 -17.16
C SER A 14 20.31 -4.04 -18.36
N LEU A 15 18.99 -3.96 -18.23
CA LEU A 15 18.11 -3.51 -19.31
C LEU A 15 18.04 -1.99 -19.48
N LEU A 16 18.04 -1.25 -18.37
CA LEU A 16 17.77 0.20 -18.38
C LEU A 16 18.98 1.04 -17.95
N GLY A 17 20.06 0.43 -17.47
CA GLY A 17 21.25 1.15 -16.99
C GLY A 17 20.93 2.10 -15.83
N ILE A 18 19.93 1.77 -15.00
CA ILE A 18 19.49 2.64 -13.89
C ILE A 18 20.26 2.33 -12.61
N GLY A 19 20.60 3.37 -11.85
CA GLY A 19 21.22 3.19 -10.53
C GLY A 19 20.25 2.66 -9.47
N SER A 20 20.79 2.07 -8.39
CA SER A 20 20.02 1.39 -7.33
C SER A 20 18.93 2.25 -6.69
N ILE A 21 19.17 3.55 -6.52
CA ILE A 21 18.19 4.49 -5.95
C ILE A 21 16.97 4.67 -6.88
N ARG A 22 17.21 4.81 -8.19
CA ARG A 22 16.12 4.94 -9.18
C ARG A 22 15.35 3.63 -9.31
N LYS A 23 16.07 2.50 -9.34
CA LYS A 23 15.46 1.16 -9.30
C LYS A 23 14.55 1.04 -8.08
N TYR A 24 15.03 1.40 -6.89
CA TYR A 24 14.25 1.32 -5.67
C TYR A 24 12.99 2.21 -5.69
N ASN A 25 13.07 3.43 -6.22
CA ASN A 25 11.89 4.27 -6.45
C ASN A 25 10.85 3.58 -7.34
N LEU A 26 11.27 2.94 -8.44
CA LEU A 26 10.36 2.22 -9.33
C LEU A 26 9.75 0.99 -8.63
N LEU A 27 10.50 0.30 -7.78
CA LEU A 27 9.99 -0.80 -6.97
C LEU A 27 8.96 -0.33 -5.94
N LEU A 28 9.13 0.84 -5.33
CA LEU A 28 8.13 1.44 -4.43
C LEU A 28 6.82 1.71 -5.16
N ILE A 29 6.89 2.28 -6.37
CA ILE A 29 5.71 2.50 -7.24
C ILE A 29 5.06 1.18 -7.61
N GLY A 30 5.86 0.18 -8.02
CA GLY A 30 5.38 -1.15 -8.36
C GLY A 30 4.69 -1.85 -7.18
N MET A 31 5.27 -1.76 -5.99
CA MET A 31 4.71 -2.31 -4.75
C MET A 31 3.38 -1.63 -4.40
N PHE A 32 3.29 -0.31 -4.55
CA PHE A 32 2.04 0.43 -4.35
C PHE A 32 0.91 -0.13 -5.23
N PHE A 33 1.12 -0.24 -6.54
CA PHE A 33 0.08 -0.77 -7.43
C PHE A 33 -0.20 -2.26 -7.22
N LEU A 34 0.84 -3.06 -6.91
CA LEU A 34 0.66 -4.48 -6.59
C LEU A 34 -0.28 -4.66 -5.40
N ALA A 35 -0.01 -3.93 -4.32
CA ALA A 35 -0.80 -4.00 -3.11
C ALA A 35 -2.21 -3.43 -3.31
N LEU A 36 -2.36 -2.33 -4.06
CA LEU A 36 -3.66 -1.76 -4.41
C LEU A 36 -4.53 -2.79 -5.12
N PHE A 37 -4.04 -3.36 -6.23
CA PHE A 37 -4.81 -4.31 -7.03
C PHE A 37 -5.03 -5.63 -6.32
N SER A 38 -4.04 -6.13 -5.57
CA SER A 38 -4.19 -7.35 -4.77
C SER A 38 -5.29 -7.19 -3.72
N THR A 39 -5.33 -6.04 -3.04
CA THR A 39 -6.33 -5.75 -2.01
C THR A 39 -7.72 -5.53 -2.63
N MET A 40 -7.80 -4.85 -3.78
CA MET A 40 -9.06 -4.73 -4.51
C MET A 40 -9.59 -6.09 -4.97
N ASN A 41 -8.70 -6.98 -5.44
CA ASN A 41 -9.08 -8.33 -5.83
C ASN A 41 -9.55 -9.16 -4.64
N LEU A 42 -8.90 -9.02 -3.48
CA LEU A 42 -9.37 -9.62 -2.22
C LEU A 42 -10.81 -9.18 -1.91
N TYR A 43 -11.11 -7.88 -1.97
CA TYR A 43 -12.45 -7.39 -1.68
C TYR A 43 -13.50 -7.81 -2.71
N ARG A 44 -13.12 -7.90 -3.98
CA ARG A 44 -14.00 -8.45 -5.02
C ARG A 44 -14.34 -9.91 -4.74
N ASN A 45 -13.36 -10.73 -4.38
CA ASN A 45 -13.59 -12.14 -4.07
C ASN A 45 -14.42 -12.30 -2.79
N ASP A 46 -14.12 -11.49 -1.77
CA ASP A 46 -14.83 -11.48 -0.50
C ASP A 46 -16.30 -11.01 -0.62
N SER A 47 -16.63 -10.15 -1.59
CA SER A 47 -18.03 -9.76 -1.85
C SER A 47 -18.82 -10.83 -2.59
N GLN A 48 -18.15 -11.63 -3.44
CA GLN A 48 -18.79 -12.67 -4.26
C GLN A 48 -18.91 -14.02 -3.56
N GLN A 49 -17.87 -14.46 -2.84
CA GLN A 49 -17.72 -15.85 -2.39
C GLN A 49 -17.93 -16.05 -0.87
N ASN A 50 -17.68 -15.04 -0.04
CA ASN A 50 -17.66 -15.20 1.43
C ASN A 50 -19.00 -15.00 2.15
N LYS A 51 -20.14 -15.11 1.45
CA LYS A 51 -21.47 -14.96 2.07
C LYS A 51 -21.69 -15.93 3.23
N TYR A 52 -21.25 -17.18 3.11
CA TYR A 52 -21.44 -18.22 4.12
C TYR A 52 -20.54 -18.03 5.37
N LEU A 53 -19.27 -17.63 5.19
CA LEU A 53 -18.36 -17.36 6.31
C LEU A 53 -18.77 -16.12 7.11
N LYS A 54 -19.25 -15.07 6.43
CA LYS A 54 -19.78 -13.85 7.07
C LYS A 54 -21.03 -14.13 7.91
N GLN A 55 -21.86 -15.09 7.50
CA GLN A 55 -23.01 -15.56 8.28
C GLN A 55 -22.58 -16.34 9.53
N ARG A 56 -21.54 -17.19 9.43
CA ARG A 56 -21.09 -18.04 10.55
C ARG A 56 -20.33 -17.28 11.64
N VAL A 57 -19.48 -16.32 11.29
CA VAL A 57 -18.65 -15.58 12.26
C VAL A 57 -19.42 -14.44 12.94
N ASN A 58 -20.54 -13.99 12.37
CA ASN A 58 -21.50 -13.01 12.90
C ASN A 58 -20.93 -11.72 13.56
N ASN A 59 -19.63 -11.45 13.46
CA ASN A 59 -18.95 -10.32 14.08
C ASN A 59 -18.15 -9.54 13.01
N TYR A 60 -18.59 -8.31 12.78
CA TYR A 60 -17.98 -7.41 11.80
C TYR A 60 -16.51 -7.07 12.11
N TRP A 61 -16.16 -6.93 13.39
CA TRP A 61 -14.80 -6.57 13.80
C TRP A 61 -13.80 -7.70 13.53
N LEU A 62 -14.23 -8.95 13.66
CA LEU A 62 -13.38 -10.10 13.34
C LEU A 62 -13.13 -10.22 11.83
N ASP A 63 -14.14 -9.93 11.01
CA ASP A 63 -14.00 -9.89 9.54
C ASP A 63 -13.06 -8.75 9.11
N ALA A 64 -13.25 -7.53 9.64
CA ALA A 64 -12.37 -6.40 9.36
C ALA A 64 -10.91 -6.67 9.81
N LEU A 65 -10.72 -7.30 10.97
CA LEU A 65 -9.39 -7.68 11.46
C LEU A 65 -8.77 -8.76 10.56
N SER A 66 -9.54 -9.75 10.10
CA SER A 66 -9.06 -10.77 9.17
C SER A 66 -8.60 -10.15 7.86
N GLN A 67 -9.37 -9.22 7.30
CA GLN A 67 -9.01 -8.49 6.08
C GLN A 67 -7.71 -7.69 6.25
N LEU A 68 -7.54 -7.01 7.39
CA LEU A 68 -6.31 -6.30 7.73
C LEU A 68 -5.11 -7.26 7.83
N LEU A 69 -5.27 -8.40 8.52
CA LEU A 69 -4.19 -9.39 8.67
C LEU A 69 -3.77 -10.00 7.33
N VAL A 70 -4.73 -10.33 6.47
CA VAL A 70 -4.40 -10.84 5.12
C VAL A 70 -3.66 -9.78 4.31
N ALA A 71 -4.12 -8.52 4.32
CA ALA A 71 -3.41 -7.43 3.65
C ALA A 71 -1.99 -7.26 4.19
N LEU A 72 -1.81 -7.31 5.52
CA LEU A 72 -0.51 -7.21 6.17
C LEU A 72 0.43 -8.36 5.74
N ILE A 73 -0.03 -9.61 5.82
CA ILE A 73 0.78 -10.78 5.45
C ILE A 73 1.20 -10.72 3.98
N VAL A 74 0.27 -10.41 3.07
CA VAL A 74 0.56 -10.29 1.64
C VAL A 74 1.59 -9.19 1.37
N ASN A 75 1.48 -8.05 2.05
CA ASN A 75 2.42 -6.94 1.90
C ASN A 75 3.80 -7.24 2.49
N ILE A 76 3.87 -7.93 3.64
CA ILE A 76 5.13 -8.41 4.23
C ILE A 76 5.83 -9.35 3.25
N PHE A 77 5.13 -10.37 2.78
CA PHE A 77 5.71 -11.37 1.89
C PHE A 77 6.17 -10.75 0.57
N SER A 78 5.33 -9.91 -0.04
CA SER A 78 5.65 -9.22 -1.29
C SER A 78 6.84 -8.26 -1.12
N GLY A 79 6.87 -7.49 -0.04
CA GLY A 79 7.95 -6.53 0.24
C GLY A 79 9.30 -7.22 0.43
N ILE A 80 9.34 -8.32 1.19
CA ILE A 80 10.55 -9.12 1.38
C ILE A 80 11.04 -9.69 0.04
N LEU A 81 10.15 -10.35 -0.72
CA LEU A 81 10.54 -10.96 -1.99
C LEU A 81 11.04 -9.92 -3.00
N ILE A 82 10.31 -8.82 -3.17
CA ILE A 82 10.71 -7.75 -4.10
C ILE A 82 12.08 -7.20 -3.69
N PHE A 83 12.33 -6.98 -2.40
CA PHE A 83 13.61 -6.45 -1.95
C PHE A 83 14.75 -7.44 -2.19
N VAL A 84 14.60 -8.70 -1.77
CA VAL A 84 15.62 -9.75 -1.95
C VAL A 84 15.97 -9.92 -3.42
N PHE A 85 14.97 -10.01 -4.30
CA PHE A 85 15.19 -10.18 -5.74
C PHE A 85 15.57 -8.89 -6.47
N SER A 86 15.50 -7.72 -5.82
CA SER A 86 16.04 -6.49 -6.41
C SER A 86 17.57 -6.43 -6.43
N LEU A 87 18.23 -7.33 -5.68
CA LEU A 87 19.70 -7.35 -5.52
C LEU A 87 20.28 -6.01 -5.02
N ILE A 88 19.47 -5.20 -4.32
CA ILE A 88 19.91 -3.96 -3.64
C ILE A 88 20.54 -4.27 -2.27
N LEU A 89 20.52 -5.54 -1.85
CA LEU A 89 21.10 -6.04 -0.60
C LEU A 89 22.52 -5.53 -0.41
N ASN A 90 22.81 -5.03 0.78
CA ASN A 90 24.13 -4.51 1.15
C ASN A 90 24.56 -5.13 2.48
N GLN A 91 25.84 -5.07 2.82
CA GLN A 91 26.35 -5.51 4.14
C GLN A 91 25.79 -4.66 5.30
N ASN A 92 25.13 -3.55 5.00
CA ASN A 92 24.48 -2.69 5.97
C ASN A 92 23.05 -3.18 6.28
N VAL A 93 22.91 -3.91 7.40
CA VAL A 93 21.61 -4.41 7.89
C VAL A 93 20.57 -3.30 8.05
N LEU A 94 20.97 -2.09 8.44
CA LEU A 94 20.04 -0.97 8.58
C LEU A 94 19.42 -0.60 7.24
N LEU A 95 20.20 -0.61 6.15
CA LEU A 95 19.71 -0.33 4.80
C LEU A 95 18.66 -1.37 4.39
N ASP A 96 18.97 -2.65 4.60
CA ASP A 96 18.09 -3.76 4.20
C ASP A 96 16.76 -3.72 4.97
N VAL A 97 16.83 -3.55 6.29
CA VAL A 97 15.64 -3.41 7.14
C VAL A 97 14.82 -2.18 6.73
N THR A 98 15.48 -1.04 6.47
CA THR A 98 14.76 0.18 6.05
C THR A 98 14.11 -0.01 4.67
N GLY A 99 14.78 -0.71 3.75
CA GLY A 99 14.25 -1.02 2.43
C GLY A 99 12.99 -1.89 2.51
N ILE A 100 13.09 -3.02 3.21
CA ILE A 100 11.96 -3.94 3.39
C ILE A 100 10.79 -3.23 4.09
N THR A 101 11.05 -2.55 5.20
CA THR A 101 10.00 -1.86 5.97
C THR A 101 9.32 -0.75 5.17
N THR A 102 10.07 -0.03 4.32
CA THR A 102 9.46 0.99 3.46
C THR A 102 8.58 0.37 2.38
N LEU A 103 9.00 -0.72 1.73
CA LEU A 103 8.16 -1.45 0.76
C LEU A 103 6.86 -1.95 1.41
N ILE A 104 6.95 -2.51 2.61
CA ILE A 104 5.78 -2.96 3.39
C ILE A 104 4.87 -1.77 3.70
N SER A 105 5.43 -0.66 4.14
CA SER A 105 4.66 0.55 4.50
C SER A 105 3.91 1.12 3.29
N VAL A 106 4.57 1.19 2.13
CA VAL A 106 3.94 1.61 0.86
C VAL A 106 2.85 0.63 0.42
N GLY A 107 3.09 -0.67 0.55
CA GLY A 107 2.07 -1.69 0.30
C GLY A 107 0.84 -1.50 1.19
N MET A 108 1.06 -1.29 2.49
CA MET A 108 -0.02 -1.04 3.45
C MET A 108 -0.79 0.24 3.13
N LEU A 109 -0.12 1.31 2.69
CA LEU A 109 -0.79 2.54 2.26
C LEU A 109 -1.77 2.26 1.11
N ALA A 110 -1.31 1.55 0.08
CA ALA A 110 -2.14 1.17 -1.05
C ALA A 110 -3.32 0.28 -0.63
N SER A 111 -3.08 -0.71 0.24
CA SER A 111 -4.13 -1.54 0.83
C SER A 111 -5.14 -0.69 1.62
N GLY A 112 -4.67 0.30 2.38
CA GLY A 112 -5.52 1.23 3.12
C GLY A 112 -6.44 2.05 2.21
N ILE A 113 -5.91 2.57 1.10
CA ILE A 113 -6.70 3.28 0.07
C ILE A 113 -7.76 2.35 -0.54
N ALA A 114 -7.38 1.14 -0.95
CA ALA A 114 -8.33 0.15 -1.47
C ALA A 114 -9.44 -0.18 -0.45
N THR A 115 -9.07 -0.25 0.83
CA THR A 115 -9.99 -0.55 1.94
C THR A 115 -10.96 0.57 2.20
N LEU A 116 -10.51 1.83 2.14
CA LEU A 116 -11.37 3.00 2.30
C LEU A 116 -12.51 3.00 1.27
N PHE A 117 -12.24 2.56 0.05
CA PHE A 117 -13.19 2.51 -1.04
C PHE A 117 -13.71 1.09 -1.34
N LYS A 118 -13.77 0.21 -0.33
CA LYS A 118 -14.32 -1.14 -0.50
C LYS A 118 -15.78 -1.14 -0.97
N THR A 119 -16.52 -0.04 -0.79
CA THR A 119 -17.86 0.21 -1.36
C THR A 119 -17.98 -0.08 -2.85
N GLN A 120 -16.89 0.03 -3.61
CA GLN A 120 -16.89 -0.22 -5.04
C GLN A 120 -17.41 -1.62 -5.41
N TRP A 121 -17.27 -2.58 -4.49
CA TRP A 121 -17.65 -3.98 -4.66
C TRP A 121 -18.98 -4.35 -3.99
N TYR A 122 -19.66 -3.40 -3.33
CA TYR A 122 -20.89 -3.64 -2.57
C TYR A 122 -22.08 -2.80 -3.07
N ARG A 123 -22.04 -1.47 -2.83
CA ARG A 123 -23.21 -0.59 -3.05
C ARG A 123 -22.98 0.52 -4.06
N HIS A 124 -21.77 1.08 -4.13
CA HIS A 124 -21.47 2.25 -4.93
C HIS A 124 -20.22 2.04 -5.76
N SER A 125 -20.37 1.31 -6.87
CA SER A 125 -19.25 0.90 -7.74
C SER A 125 -18.48 2.11 -8.28
N SER A 126 -19.18 3.04 -8.94
CA SER A 126 -18.56 4.21 -9.57
C SER A 126 -17.91 5.15 -8.55
N VAL A 127 -18.56 5.41 -7.41
CA VAL A 127 -18.02 6.30 -6.37
C VAL A 127 -16.75 5.73 -5.77
N GLY A 128 -16.72 4.42 -5.49
CA GLY A 128 -15.52 3.79 -4.96
C GLY A 128 -14.37 3.76 -5.98
N GLN A 129 -14.64 3.51 -7.25
CA GLN A 129 -13.61 3.56 -8.32
C GLN A 129 -13.02 4.97 -8.47
N VAL A 130 -13.86 6.01 -8.52
CA VAL A 130 -13.42 7.41 -8.59
C VAL A 130 -12.62 7.78 -7.34
N GLY A 131 -13.07 7.34 -6.16
CA GLY A 131 -12.35 7.57 -4.90
C GLY A 131 -10.94 6.96 -4.89
N VAL A 132 -10.79 5.72 -5.36
CA VAL A 132 -9.47 5.07 -5.51
C VAL A 132 -8.57 5.87 -6.45
N LEU A 133 -9.10 6.34 -7.59
CA LEU A 133 -8.32 7.14 -8.54
C LEU A 133 -7.85 8.47 -7.93
N ILE A 134 -8.74 9.20 -7.25
CA ILE A 134 -8.41 10.48 -6.60
C ILE A 134 -7.33 10.27 -5.53
N PHE A 135 -7.50 9.28 -4.64
CA PHE A 135 -6.52 9.03 -3.58
C PHE A 135 -5.19 8.50 -4.11
N THR A 136 -5.22 7.73 -5.20
CA THR A 136 -3.99 7.31 -5.88
C THR A 136 -3.27 8.52 -6.47
N TYR A 137 -3.99 9.42 -7.15
CA TYR A 137 -3.41 10.66 -7.67
C TYR A 137 -2.79 11.52 -6.56
N LEU A 138 -3.53 11.74 -5.46
CA LEU A 138 -3.06 12.49 -4.30
C LEU A 138 -1.81 11.85 -3.67
N ALA A 139 -1.73 10.52 -3.63
CA ALA A 139 -0.55 9.82 -3.14
C ALA A 139 0.71 10.14 -3.95
N PHE A 140 0.59 10.34 -5.27
CA PHE A 140 1.71 10.69 -6.14
C PHE A 140 2.00 12.20 -6.17
N SER A 141 1.00 13.06 -5.99
CA SER A 141 1.12 14.51 -6.18
C SER A 141 1.43 15.29 -4.91
N GLY A 142 1.13 14.75 -3.72
CA GLY A 142 0.97 15.52 -2.49
C GLY A 142 2.15 16.43 -2.10
N SER A 143 3.38 15.94 -2.24
CA SER A 143 4.61 16.68 -1.87
C SER A 143 5.32 17.31 -3.06
N VAL A 144 4.71 17.29 -4.25
CA VAL A 144 5.28 17.86 -5.48
C VAL A 144 4.66 19.23 -5.79
N ILE A 145 3.40 19.43 -5.42
CA ILE A 145 2.66 20.64 -5.69
C ILE A 145 2.73 21.56 -4.47
N SER A 146 3.32 22.76 -4.63
CA SER A 146 3.49 23.73 -3.54
C SER A 146 2.18 24.14 -2.87
N LEU A 147 1.09 24.20 -3.64
CA LEU A 147 -0.28 24.48 -3.17
C LEU A 147 -0.82 23.43 -2.19
N LEU A 148 -0.22 22.24 -2.15
CA LEU A 148 -0.64 21.11 -1.33
C LEU A 148 0.23 20.96 -0.06
N ASN A 149 1.26 21.81 0.12
CA ASN A 149 2.17 21.75 1.28
C ASN A 149 1.45 21.98 2.62
N ASP A 150 0.49 22.91 2.66
CA ASP A 150 -0.23 23.27 3.90
C ASP A 150 -1.12 22.13 4.42
N VAL A 151 -1.49 21.22 3.54
CA VAL A 151 -2.34 20.05 3.82
C VAL A 151 -1.57 18.72 3.67
N GLU A 152 -0.24 18.77 3.54
CA GLU A 152 0.62 17.60 3.29
C GLU A 152 0.43 16.51 4.36
N PHE A 153 0.11 16.89 5.61
CA PHE A 153 -0.10 15.95 6.72
C PHE A 153 -1.33 15.04 6.53
N ILE A 154 -2.32 15.46 5.73
CA ILE A 154 -3.53 14.68 5.44
C ILE A 154 -3.32 13.81 4.19
N MET A 155 -2.30 14.10 3.39
CA MET A 155 -2.10 13.41 2.10
C MET A 155 -1.43 12.05 2.28
N PRO A 156 -1.74 11.09 1.40
CA PRO A 156 -1.06 9.81 1.41
C PRO A 156 0.46 10.02 1.15
N PRO A 157 1.35 9.60 2.06
CA PRO A 157 2.75 10.03 2.07
C PRO A 157 3.67 9.31 1.05
N LEU A 158 3.15 8.78 -0.05
CA LEU A 158 3.95 8.11 -1.08
C LEU A 158 4.88 9.09 -1.81
N SER A 159 4.37 10.26 -2.22
CA SER A 159 5.18 11.29 -2.87
C SER A 159 6.33 11.75 -1.96
N LYS A 160 6.09 11.82 -0.65
CA LYS A 160 7.09 12.21 0.36
C LYS A 160 8.21 11.18 0.46
N ILE A 161 7.90 9.88 0.37
CA ILE A 161 8.91 8.81 0.27
C ILE A 161 9.78 9.03 -0.99
N ILE A 162 9.14 9.17 -2.15
CA ILE A 162 9.85 9.34 -3.44
C ILE A 162 10.74 10.59 -3.41
N MET A 163 10.22 11.70 -2.89
CA MET A 163 10.96 12.95 -2.78
C MET A 163 12.09 12.90 -1.76
N THR A 164 11.90 12.20 -0.64
CA THR A 164 12.94 12.01 0.38
C THR A 164 14.10 11.21 -0.22
N LEU A 165 13.81 10.12 -0.92
CA LEU A 165 14.85 9.32 -1.58
C LEU A 165 15.56 10.13 -2.67
N ARG A 166 14.82 10.93 -3.46
CA ARG A 166 15.41 11.80 -4.49
C ARG A 166 16.31 12.90 -3.92
N ARG A 167 15.95 13.50 -2.78
CA ARG A 167 16.70 14.62 -2.17
C ARG A 167 17.90 14.15 -1.34
N LYS A 168 17.74 13.09 -0.56
CA LYS A 168 18.78 12.60 0.37
C LYS A 168 19.69 11.54 -0.23
N GLY A 169 19.25 10.85 -1.29
CA GLY A 169 20.06 9.84 -1.98
C GLY A 169 20.31 8.55 -1.19
N GLU A 170 19.70 8.39 -0.02
CA GLU A 170 19.95 7.25 0.87
C GLU A 170 18.64 6.57 1.30
N ILE A 171 18.60 5.24 1.23
CA ILE A 171 17.41 4.44 1.61
C ILE A 171 17.16 4.51 3.11
N THR A 172 18.21 4.55 3.94
CA THR A 172 18.13 4.65 5.41
C THR A 172 17.36 5.90 5.87
N ALA A 173 17.40 6.98 5.09
CA ALA A 173 16.68 8.21 5.39
C ALA A 173 15.16 8.08 5.25
N LEU A 174 14.66 6.97 4.69
CA LEU A 174 13.22 6.70 4.55
C LEU A 174 12.57 6.16 5.83
N LEU A 175 13.34 5.68 6.80
CA LEU A 175 12.79 5.03 8.00
C LEU A 175 11.72 5.87 8.73
N PRO A 176 11.91 7.19 8.97
CA PRO A 176 10.88 8.00 9.62
C PRO A 176 9.62 8.14 8.76
N VAL A 177 9.79 8.28 7.45
CA VAL A 177 8.68 8.46 6.50
C VAL A 177 7.92 7.15 6.32
N ALA A 178 8.62 6.01 6.32
CA ALA A 178 8.02 4.68 6.31
C ALA A 178 7.12 4.46 7.54
N GLY A 179 7.61 4.81 8.74
CA GLY A 179 6.80 4.75 9.96
C GLY A 179 5.53 5.63 9.88
N GLN A 180 5.66 6.88 9.41
CA GLN A 180 4.52 7.76 9.17
C GLN A 180 3.52 7.16 8.16
N THR A 181 4.05 6.56 7.08
CA THR A 181 3.25 5.93 6.02
C THR A 181 2.47 4.72 6.52
N PHE A 182 3.12 3.88 7.32
CA PHE A 182 2.48 2.74 7.94
C PHE A 182 1.38 3.17 8.92
N LEU A 183 1.63 4.17 9.76
CA LEU A 183 0.63 4.70 10.67
C LEU A 183 -0.57 5.30 9.92
N TYR A 184 -0.31 6.07 8.86
CA TYR A 184 -1.36 6.61 7.99
C TYR A 184 -2.23 5.50 7.38
N ALA A 185 -1.60 4.41 6.91
CA ALA A 185 -2.32 3.25 6.40
C ALA A 185 -3.26 2.63 7.46
N LEU A 186 -2.78 2.49 8.70
CA LEU A 186 -3.63 2.00 9.81
C LEU A 186 -4.81 2.92 10.08
N ILE A 187 -4.59 4.24 10.04
CA ILE A 187 -5.67 5.24 10.21
C ILE A 187 -6.72 5.06 9.10
N LEU A 188 -6.32 4.90 7.83
CA LEU A 188 -7.24 4.64 6.73
C LEU A 188 -8.06 3.35 6.95
N PHE A 189 -7.41 2.28 7.41
CA PHE A 189 -8.08 1.02 7.74
C PHE A 189 -9.11 1.18 8.87
N LEU A 190 -8.77 1.94 9.91
CA LEU A 190 -9.68 2.22 11.01
C LEU A 190 -10.88 3.05 10.55
N ILE A 191 -10.64 4.16 9.82
CA ILE A 191 -11.71 5.00 9.26
C ILE A 191 -12.66 4.16 8.41
N SER A 192 -12.11 3.35 7.50
CA SER A 192 -12.91 2.41 6.70
C SER A 192 -13.73 1.48 7.58
N SER A 193 -13.09 0.85 8.57
CA SER A 193 -13.76 -0.10 9.47
C SER A 193 -14.95 0.54 10.19
N PHE A 194 -14.84 1.80 10.64
CA PHE A 194 -15.95 2.53 11.26
C PHE A 194 -17.04 2.91 10.26
N ILE A 195 -16.71 3.40 9.07
CA ILE A 195 -17.68 3.79 8.03
C ILE A 195 -18.55 2.60 7.61
N TYR A 196 -17.96 1.42 7.51
CA TYR A 196 -18.63 0.22 7.00
C TYR A 196 -19.21 -0.70 8.06
N LYS A 197 -19.15 -0.30 9.33
CA LYS A 197 -19.88 -0.95 10.41
C LYS A 197 -21.37 -0.68 10.21
N GLU A 198 -22.03 -1.47 9.35
CA GLU A 198 -23.48 -1.38 9.23
C GLU A 198 -24.12 -1.65 10.61
N LYS A 199 -25.08 -0.79 10.97
CA LYS A 199 -26.06 -1.04 12.01
C LYS A 199 -26.73 -2.36 11.66
N LYS A 200 -26.25 -3.47 12.23
CA LYS A 200 -26.95 -4.75 12.26
C LYS A 200 -28.27 -4.50 12.99
N LYS A 201 -29.29 -4.02 12.27
CA LYS A 201 -30.67 -4.20 12.70
C LYS A 201 -30.91 -5.68 12.52
N VAL A 202 -30.83 -6.38 13.64
CA VAL A 202 -31.41 -7.71 13.82
C VAL A 202 -32.80 -7.65 13.19
N LYS A 203 -32.99 -8.36 12.08
CA LYS A 203 -34.31 -8.76 11.60
C LYS A 203 -34.54 -10.17 12.10
#